data_AF-A0A068RCQ2-F1
#
_entry.id   AF-A0A068RCQ2-F1
#
_cell.length_a   1.000
_cell.length_b   1.000
_cell.length_c   1.000
_cell.angle_alpha   90.00
_cell.angle_beta   90.00
_cell.angle_gamma   90.00
#
_symmetry.space_group_name_H-M   'P 1'
#
loop_
_entity.id
_entity.type
_entity.pdbx_description
1 polymer ?
#
loop_
_entity_poly.entity_id
_entity_poly.type
_entity_poly.pdbx_seq_one_letter_code
_entity_poly.pdbx_strand_id
1 'polypeptide(L)' 'MTAMLKEPSPHQYQFETITLDELVPDDHLVRQIDAAIDFEFIREAVAHL' A
#
# COMPACT_ATOMS: atom_id res chain seq x y z
N MET A 1 41.01 7.71 24.99
CA MET A 1 40.48 8.50 23.86
C MET A 1 39.01 8.15 23.74
N THR A 2 38.14 9.12 24.03
CA THR A 2 36.68 8.98 24.11
C THR A 2 36.10 8.61 22.74
N ALA A 3 35.35 7.51 22.65
CA ALA A 3 34.62 7.15 21.44
C ALA A 3 33.45 8.14 21.25
N MET A 4 33.45 8.91 20.17
CA MET A 4 32.31 9.72 19.76
C MET A 4 31.27 8.81 19.10
N LEU A 5 30.01 8.92 19.52
CA LEU A 5 28.88 8.26 18.86
C LEU A 5 28.73 8.86 17.46
N LYS A 6 28.67 8.01 16.43
CA LYS A 6 28.45 8.43 15.04
C LYS A 6 27.11 9.16 14.98
N GLU A 7 27.09 10.38 14.42
CA GLU A 7 25.85 11.11 14.22
C GLU A 7 24.88 10.26 13.36
N PRO A 8 23.60 10.17 13.75
CA PRO A 8 22.62 9.42 12.97
C PRO A 8 22.56 10.04 11.57
N SER A 9 22.76 9.21 10.55
CA SER A 9 22.64 9.65 9.16
C SER A 9 21.26 10.25 8.93
N PRO A 10 21.14 11.33 8.14
CA PRO A 10 19.83 11.91 7.82
C PRO A 10 18.90 10.81 7.30
N HIS A 11 17.70 10.72 7.88
CA HIS A 11 16.67 9.79 7.42
C HIS A 11 16.32 10.12 5.97
N GLN A 12 16.82 9.32 5.03
CA GLN A 12 16.53 9.47 3.62
C GLN A 12 15.15 8.85 3.38
N TYR A 13 14.11 9.68 3.32
CA TYR A 13 12.82 9.26 2.78
C TYR A 13 13.01 9.03 1.28
N GLN A 14 13.07 7.77 0.87
CA GLN A 14 13.04 7.41 -0.54
C GLN A 14 11.58 7.43 -0.98
N PHE A 15 11.26 8.26 -1.98
CA PHE A 15 9.97 8.17 -2.64
C PHE A 15 10.01 6.98 -3.59
N GLU A 16 9.12 6.03 -3.39
CA GLU A 16 8.94 4.88 -4.27
C GLU A 16 7.65 5.08 -5.06
N THR A 17 7.74 4.98 -6.39
CA THR A 17 6.55 4.96 -7.24
C THR A 17 6.16 3.50 -7.42
N ILE A 18 5.07 3.10 -6.78
CA ILE A 18 4.53 1.74 -6.88
C ILE A 18 3.25 1.81 -7.71
N THR A 19 3.13 0.91 -8.67
CA THR A 19 1.92 0.76 -9.49
C THR A 19 0.86 -0.06 -8.75
N LEU A 20 -0.40 0.07 -9.17
CA LEU A 20 -1.47 -0.72 -8.58
C LEU A 20 -1.28 -2.22 -8.82
N ASP A 21 -0.72 -2.60 -9.98
CA ASP A 21 -0.45 -4.00 -10.31
C ASP A 21 0.64 -4.60 -9.41
N GLU A 22 1.60 -3.80 -8.95
CA GLU A 22 2.60 -4.23 -7.97
C GLU A 22 2.00 -4.40 -6.57
N LEU A 23 1.05 -3.54 -6.17
CA LEU A 23 0.37 -3.65 -4.87
C LEU A 23 -0.70 -4.75 -4.86
N VAL A 24 -1.30 -5.02 -6.02
CA VAL A 24 -2.40 -5.97 -6.18
C VAL A 24 -2.10 -6.83 -7.41
N PRO A 25 -1.18 -7.81 -7.30
CA PRO A 25 -0.85 -8.71 -8.40
C PRO A 25 -2.03 -9.61 -8.79
N ASP A 26 -1.94 -10.28 -9.94
CA ASP A 26 -3.05 -11.07 -10.51
C ASP A 26 -3.54 -12.21 -9.62
N ASP A 27 -2.63 -12.83 -8.86
CA ASP A 27 -2.95 -13.89 -7.90
C ASP A 27 -3.36 -13.35 -6.53
N HIS A 28 -3.47 -12.04 -6.36
CA HIS A 28 -3.84 -11.42 -5.09
C HIS A 28 -5.28 -11.75 -4.70
N LEU A 29 -5.50 -12.02 -3.42
CA LEU A 29 -6.81 -12.39 -2.87
C LEU A 29 -7.93 -11.40 -3.24
N VAL A 30 -7.63 -10.10 -3.24
CA VAL A 30 -8.61 -9.06 -3.60
C VAL A 30 -9.15 -9.25 -5.02
N ARG A 31 -8.30 -9.57 -6.01
CA ARG A 31 -8.75 -9.85 -7.39
C ARG A 31 -9.55 -11.15 -7.47
N GLN A 32 -9.15 -12.17 -6.70
CA GLN A 32 -9.90 -13.42 -6.64
C GLN A 32 -11.30 -13.22 -6.04
N ILE A 33 -11.43 -12.38 -5.02
CA ILE A 33 -12.73 -12.06 -4.42
C ILE A 33 -13.58 -11.22 -5.37
N ASP A 34 -13.01 -10.19 -6.01
CA ASP A 34 -13.69 -9.37 -7.02
C ASP A 34 -14.26 -10.21 -8.18
N ALA A 35 -13.52 -11.24 -8.61
CA ALA A 35 -13.99 -12.18 -9.63
C ALA A 35 -15.15 -13.09 -9.16
N ALA A 36 -15.32 -13.26 -7.84
CA ALA A 36 -16.30 -14.17 -7.25
C ALA A 36 -17.53 -13.45 -6.66
N ILE A 37 -17.40 -12.17 -6.32
CA ILE A 37 -18.41 -11.38 -5.60
C ILE A 37 -18.53 -10.01 -6.24
N ASP A 38 -19.74 -9.64 -6.64
CA ASP A 38 -20.05 -8.29 -7.10
C ASP A 38 -20.13 -7.32 -5.90
N PHE A 39 -19.21 -6.35 -5.87
CA PHE A 39 -19.10 -5.34 -4.82
C PHE A 39 -19.83 -4.03 -5.11
N GLU A 40 -20.63 -3.93 -6.17
CA GLU A 40 -21.32 -2.69 -6.51
C GLU A 40 -22.26 -2.20 -5.37
N PHE A 41 -22.76 -3.11 -4.52
CA PHE A 41 -23.54 -2.76 -3.32
C PHE A 41 -22.79 -1.81 -2.36
N ILE A 42 -21.45 -1.85 -2.32
CA ILE A 42 -20.64 -0.97 -1.48
C ILE A 42 -20.79 0.48 -1.93
N ARG A 43 -20.85 0.73 -3.25
CA ARG A 43 -20.97 2.09 -3.81
C ARG A 43 -22.28 2.75 -3.38
N GLU A 44 -23.38 2.00 -3.44
CA GLU A 44 -24.67 2.47 -2.96
C GLU A 44 -24.64 2.72 -1.44
N ALA A 45 -24.04 1.81 -0.67
CA ALA A 45 -23.99 1.92 0.79
C ALA A 45 -23.23 3.16 1.29
N VAL A 46 -22.18 3.59 0.58
CA VAL A 46 -21.33 4.73 0.98
C VAL A 46 -21.59 6.01 0.21
N ALA A 47 -22.63 6.06 -0.63
CA ALA A 47 -22.92 7.22 -1.49
C ALA A 47 -23.18 8.54 -0.75
N HIS A 48 -23.37 8.49 0.56
CA HIS A 48 -23.64 9.64 1.43
C HIS A 48 -22.39 10.19 2.13
N LEU A 49 -21.22 9.56 1.93
CA LEU A 49 -19.94 9.97 2.51
C LEU A 49 -19.26 11.09 1.71
#